data_AF-A0A8U1F5H4-F1
#
_entry.id   AF-A0A8U1F5H4-F1
#
_cell.length_a   1.000
_cell.length_b   1.000
_cell.length_c   1.000
_cell.angle_alpha   90.00
_cell.angle_beta   90.00
_cell.angle_gamma   90.00
#
_symmetry.space_group_name_H-M   'P 1'
#
loop_
_entity.id
_entity.type
_entity.pdbx_description
1 polymer ?
#
loop_
_entity_poly.entity_id
_entity_poly.type
_entity_poly.pdbx_seq_one_letter_code
_entity_poly.pdbx_strand_id
1 'polypeptide(L)'
;MTSTMLGNLAETYVSAIRSGQIPCLDNAVLALAQIENSSAIERARAHYQKGMADWVAYPTETQEELSEVHAVMEKEAVAIFINNSFKDEDQKYQLELMKVLQEEYEKICERNYKESQKACESKIECIFAPLEEKIRDGSYMTPGGYKEYCNNLKLATSEYRSEGGRGVKAEEVLKEYLERKAIIGQTILSADQSLTEAEQRAEAEQAKREASERKNRAMEEQLVVQERLRAVQQRTYEENVNQLMERMERDSRNAVAEHDRVLQARLKEQNDLLQQGFDDRAHQMQREIDALKGAKAQEEEKKPSFMSTALDTVGTAATLFLPGILPKVGGMAVKWLSKWF
;
A
#
# COMPACT_ATOMS: atom_id res chain seq x y z
N MET A 1 -25.70 -18.74 -6.69
CA MET A 1 -24.60 -19.74 -6.70
C MET A 1 -23.96 -19.72 -8.08
N THR A 2 -22.63 -19.60 -8.17
CA THR A 2 -21.91 -19.66 -9.46
C THR A 2 -21.69 -21.11 -9.90
N SER A 3 -21.37 -21.34 -11.17
CA SER A 3 -21.07 -22.69 -11.70
C SER A 3 -19.89 -23.34 -10.97
N THR A 4 -18.87 -22.55 -10.62
CA THR A 4 -17.69 -22.99 -9.88
C THR A 4 -18.05 -23.43 -8.45
N MET A 5 -18.88 -22.64 -7.76
CA MET A 5 -19.36 -22.97 -6.42
C MET A 5 -20.14 -24.29 -6.37
N LEU A 6 -20.97 -24.55 -7.38
CA LEU A 6 -21.70 -25.81 -7.49
C LEU A 6 -20.76 -27.00 -7.73
N GLY A 7 -19.71 -26.81 -8.54
CA GLY A 7 -18.67 -27.83 -8.76
C GLY A 7 -17.95 -28.20 -7.47
N ASN A 8 -17.45 -27.20 -6.73
CA ASN A 8 -16.75 -27.39 -5.46
C ASN A 8 -17.65 -28.06 -4.40
N LEU A 9 -18.94 -27.69 -4.35
CA LEU A 9 -19.93 -28.32 -3.48
C LEU A 9 -20.10 -29.80 -3.82
N ALA A 10 -20.29 -30.13 -5.11
CA ALA A 10 -20.44 -31.51 -5.55
C ALA A 10 -19.21 -32.36 -5.21
N GLU A 11 -18.00 -31.83 -5.43
CA GLU A 11 -16.76 -32.51 -5.09
C GLU A 11 -16.63 -32.78 -3.58
N THR A 12 -16.95 -31.77 -2.75
CA THR A 12 -16.92 -31.90 -1.28
C THR A 12 -17.88 -32.98 -0.78
N TYR A 13 -19.12 -33.00 -1.28
CA TYR A 13 -20.12 -34.01 -0.91
C TYR A 13 -19.74 -35.41 -1.37
N VAL A 14 -19.25 -35.55 -2.62
CA VAL A 14 -18.81 -36.86 -3.16
C VAL A 14 -17.62 -37.40 -2.37
N SER A 15 -16.67 -36.54 -1.99
CA SER A 15 -15.51 -36.94 -1.18
C SER A 15 -15.93 -37.45 0.20
N ALA A 16 -16.85 -36.77 0.88
CA ALA A 16 -17.38 -37.20 2.17
C ALA A 16 -18.08 -38.57 2.08
N ILE A 17 -18.90 -38.80 1.04
CA ILE A 17 -19.55 -40.09 0.81
C ILE A 17 -18.52 -41.20 0.58
N ARG A 18 -17.50 -40.93 -0.25
CA ARG A 18 -16.44 -41.90 -0.56
C ARG A 18 -15.59 -42.27 0.66
N SER A 19 -15.44 -41.35 1.62
CA SER A 19 -14.70 -41.59 2.86
C SER A 19 -15.57 -42.19 3.97
N GLY A 20 -16.85 -42.48 3.71
CA GLY A 20 -17.79 -43.01 4.71
C GLY A 20 -18.26 -41.98 5.73
N GLN A 21 -18.00 -40.69 5.50
CA GLN A 21 -18.45 -39.58 6.34
C GLN A 21 -19.84 -39.10 5.89
N ILE A 22 -20.62 -38.56 6.83
CA ILE A 22 -21.92 -37.94 6.52
C ILE A 22 -21.66 -36.54 5.95
N PRO A 23 -22.12 -36.23 4.72
CA PRO A 23 -21.99 -34.89 4.17
C PRO A 23 -22.73 -33.86 5.04
N CYS A 24 -22.00 -32.88 5.57
CA CYS A 24 -22.54 -31.82 6.41
C CYS A 24 -22.53 -30.49 5.64
N LEU A 25 -23.67 -29.80 5.62
CA LEU A 25 -23.83 -28.53 4.93
C LEU A 25 -22.89 -27.46 5.50
N ASP A 26 -22.75 -27.40 6.83
CA ASP A 26 -21.88 -26.41 7.48
C ASP A 26 -20.41 -26.60 7.11
N ASN A 27 -19.94 -27.86 7.09
CA ASN A 27 -18.58 -28.18 6.68
C ASN A 27 -18.34 -27.85 5.20
N ALA A 28 -19.34 -28.08 4.35
CA ALA A 28 -19.24 -27.75 2.94
C ALA A 28 -19.19 -26.24 2.71
N VAL A 29 -20.01 -25.46 3.43
CA VAL A 29 -19.99 -23.99 3.37
C VAL A 29 -18.63 -23.44 3.84
N LEU A 30 -18.05 -24.00 4.90
CA LEU A 30 -16.71 -23.61 5.37
C LEU A 30 -15.62 -23.92 4.34
N ALA A 31 -15.63 -25.12 3.75
CA ALA A 31 -14.68 -25.49 2.70
C ALA A 31 -14.80 -24.58 1.47
N LEU A 32 -16.04 -24.28 1.06
CA LEU A 32 -16.32 -23.35 -0.03
C LEU A 32 -15.81 -21.93 0.28
N ALA A 33 -16.02 -21.43 1.50
CA ALA A 33 -15.53 -20.12 1.91
C ALA A 33 -14.01 -20.05 1.81
N GLN A 34 -13.30 -21.08 2.26
CA GLN A 34 -11.84 -21.14 2.15
C GLN A 34 -11.35 -21.07 0.70
N ILE A 35 -11.96 -21.85 -0.18
CA ILE A 35 -11.59 -21.91 -1.61
C ILE A 35 -11.88 -20.57 -2.30
N GLU A 36 -13.10 -20.04 -2.13
CA GLU A 36 -13.49 -18.80 -2.80
C GLU A 36 -12.76 -17.58 -2.25
N ASN A 37 -12.53 -17.48 -0.94
CA ASN A 37 -11.81 -16.35 -0.35
C ASN A 37 -10.35 -16.33 -0.82
N SER A 38 -9.69 -17.49 -0.89
CA SER A 38 -8.33 -17.60 -1.45
C SER A 38 -8.30 -17.20 -2.94
N SER A 39 -9.28 -17.67 -3.70
CA SER A 39 -9.46 -17.29 -5.12
C SER A 39 -9.76 -15.79 -5.29
N ALA A 40 -10.48 -15.18 -4.35
CA ALA A 40 -10.78 -13.76 -4.36
C ALA A 40 -9.53 -12.90 -4.13
N ILE A 41 -8.61 -13.35 -3.26
CA ILE A 41 -7.30 -12.69 -3.07
C ILE A 41 -6.50 -12.72 -4.37
N GLU A 42 -6.38 -13.89 -5.01
CA GLU A 42 -5.62 -14.00 -6.27
C GLU A 42 -6.23 -13.16 -7.39
N ARG A 43 -7.57 -13.08 -7.47
CA ARG A 43 -8.26 -12.21 -8.43
C ARG A 43 -8.00 -10.73 -8.17
N ALA A 44 -8.10 -10.31 -6.92
CA ALA A 44 -7.83 -8.93 -6.51
C ALA A 44 -6.36 -8.54 -6.78
N ARG A 45 -5.43 -9.43 -6.41
CA ARG A 45 -4.00 -9.25 -6.68
C ARG A 45 -3.69 -9.16 -8.17
N ALA A 46 -4.23 -10.04 -8.99
CA ALA A 46 -4.01 -10.04 -10.43
C ALA A 46 -4.53 -8.75 -11.08
N HIS A 47 -5.70 -8.26 -10.64
CA HIS A 47 -6.23 -6.96 -11.07
C HIS A 47 -5.30 -5.81 -10.69
N TYR A 48 -4.88 -5.76 -9.42
CA TYR A 48 -3.95 -4.75 -8.91
C TYR A 48 -2.64 -4.73 -9.70
N GLN A 49 -1.99 -5.88 -9.87
CA GLN A 49 -0.72 -6.00 -10.59
C GLN A 49 -0.84 -5.53 -12.04
N LYS A 50 -1.92 -5.93 -12.72
CA LYS A 50 -2.18 -5.51 -14.10
C LYS A 50 -2.40 -4.01 -14.18
N GLY A 51 -3.26 -3.45 -13.33
CA GLY A 51 -3.55 -2.02 -13.32
C GLY A 51 -2.30 -1.18 -13.03
N MET A 52 -1.51 -1.57 -12.03
CA MET A 52 -0.22 -0.92 -11.75
C MET A 52 0.76 -1.02 -12.92
N ALA A 53 0.83 -2.16 -13.61
CA ALA A 53 1.69 -2.33 -14.78
C ALA A 53 1.27 -1.47 -15.98
N ASP A 54 -0.04 -1.29 -16.17
CA ASP A 54 -0.60 -0.53 -17.29
C ASP A 54 -0.47 1.00 -17.06
N TRP A 55 -0.55 1.46 -15.80
CA TRP A 55 -0.65 2.89 -15.48
C TRP A 55 0.66 3.51 -14.97
N VAL A 56 1.56 2.72 -14.39
CA VAL A 56 2.83 3.26 -13.85
C VAL A 56 3.89 3.34 -14.94
N ALA A 57 4.23 4.57 -15.33
CA ALA A 57 5.41 4.86 -16.13
C ALA A 57 6.62 5.08 -15.21
N TYR A 58 7.70 4.34 -15.44
CA TYR A 58 8.92 4.44 -14.63
C TYR A 58 10.00 5.31 -15.31
N PRO A 59 10.77 6.10 -14.53
CA PRO A 59 10.43 6.51 -13.16
C PRO A 59 9.26 7.51 -13.15
N THR A 60 8.46 7.50 -12.09
CA THR A 60 7.48 8.58 -11.85
C THR A 60 8.22 9.85 -11.44
N GLU A 61 7.68 11.03 -11.76
CA GLU A 61 8.34 12.29 -11.40
C GLU A 61 8.32 12.51 -9.89
N THR A 62 7.22 12.13 -9.24
CA THR A 62 7.02 12.27 -7.79
C THR A 62 6.56 10.96 -7.14
N GLN A 63 6.66 10.89 -5.81
CA GLN A 63 6.14 9.74 -5.06
C GLN A 63 4.62 9.80 -4.96
N GLU A 64 4.05 10.99 -4.97
CA GLU A 64 2.62 11.26 -4.97
C GLU A 64 1.94 10.66 -6.19
N GLU A 65 2.49 10.85 -7.40
CA GLU A 65 1.96 10.24 -8.63
C GLU A 65 1.83 8.72 -8.50
N LEU A 66 2.86 8.07 -7.97
CA LEU A 66 2.84 6.62 -7.78
C LEU A 66 1.81 6.20 -6.72
N SER A 67 1.72 6.95 -5.62
CA SER A 67 0.77 6.68 -4.53
C SER A 67 -0.69 6.91 -4.94
N GLU A 68 -0.96 7.86 -5.83
CA GLU A 68 -2.31 8.11 -6.35
C GLU A 68 -2.78 6.94 -7.23
N VAL A 69 -1.93 6.40 -8.10
CA VAL A 69 -2.25 5.19 -8.88
C VAL A 69 -2.46 4.00 -7.94
N HIS A 70 -1.58 3.81 -6.95
CA HIS A 70 -1.74 2.78 -5.93
C HIS A 70 -3.09 2.87 -5.22
N ALA A 71 -3.48 4.06 -4.76
CA ALA A 71 -4.74 4.26 -4.04
C ALA A 71 -5.97 3.84 -4.86
N VAL A 72 -5.99 4.17 -6.17
CA VAL A 72 -7.10 3.76 -7.05
C VAL A 72 -7.10 2.25 -7.25
N MET A 73 -5.95 1.65 -7.55
CA MET A 73 -5.85 0.21 -7.81
C MET A 73 -6.12 -0.63 -6.55
N GLU A 74 -5.66 -0.17 -5.38
CA GLU A 74 -5.93 -0.83 -4.09
C GLU A 74 -7.42 -0.85 -3.79
N LYS A 75 -8.09 0.30 -3.93
CA LYS A 75 -9.54 0.43 -3.75
C LYS A 75 -10.32 -0.53 -4.64
N GLU A 76 -9.94 -0.65 -5.91
CA GLU A 76 -10.57 -1.58 -6.85
C GLU A 76 -10.32 -3.04 -6.47
N ALA A 77 -9.08 -3.38 -6.07
CA ALA A 77 -8.73 -4.72 -5.65
C ALA A 77 -9.50 -5.15 -4.39
N VAL A 78 -9.64 -4.26 -3.40
CA VAL A 78 -10.46 -4.49 -2.21
C VAL A 78 -11.92 -4.70 -2.58
N ALA A 79 -12.48 -3.88 -3.48
CA ALA A 79 -13.85 -4.05 -3.95
C ALA A 79 -14.05 -5.40 -4.66
N ILE A 80 -13.08 -5.85 -5.48
CA ILE A 80 -13.10 -7.17 -6.12
C ILE A 80 -13.13 -8.27 -5.07
N PHE A 81 -12.28 -8.19 -4.05
CA PHE A 81 -12.25 -9.18 -2.97
C PHE A 81 -13.57 -9.21 -2.19
N ILE A 82 -14.10 -8.05 -1.80
CA ILE A 82 -15.36 -7.93 -1.06
C ILE A 82 -16.53 -8.55 -1.83
N ASN A 83 -16.57 -8.36 -3.15
CA ASN A 83 -17.64 -8.90 -4.00
C ASN A 83 -17.53 -10.40 -4.28
N ASN A 84 -16.36 -11.01 -4.00
CA ASN A 84 -16.07 -12.40 -4.35
C ASN A 84 -15.69 -13.28 -3.17
N SER A 85 -15.72 -12.73 -1.95
CA SER A 85 -15.49 -13.45 -0.70
C SER A 85 -16.79 -13.61 0.07
N PHE A 86 -16.85 -14.59 0.97
CA PHE A 86 -17.93 -14.76 1.93
C PHE A 86 -17.44 -15.53 3.16
N LYS A 87 -18.13 -15.36 4.30
CA LYS A 87 -17.81 -16.04 5.57
C LYS A 87 -16.31 -15.95 5.93
N ASP A 88 -15.76 -14.75 5.83
CA ASP A 88 -14.39 -14.45 6.27
C ASP A 88 -14.36 -14.25 7.78
N GLU A 89 -14.33 -15.36 8.51
CA GLU A 89 -14.24 -15.37 9.97
C GLU A 89 -12.95 -14.67 10.42
N ASP A 90 -13.08 -13.78 11.40
CA ASP A 90 -12.01 -12.94 11.95
C ASP A 90 -11.28 -12.05 10.92
N GLN A 91 -11.88 -11.83 9.74
CA GLN A 91 -11.29 -11.04 8.64
C GLN A 91 -9.91 -11.55 8.19
N LYS A 92 -9.65 -12.85 8.35
CA LYS A 92 -8.35 -13.46 8.07
C LYS A 92 -7.92 -13.24 6.62
N TYR A 93 -8.83 -13.44 5.67
CA TYR A 93 -8.53 -13.31 4.24
C TYR A 93 -8.43 -11.85 3.82
N GLN A 94 -9.22 -10.95 4.42
CA GLN A 94 -9.07 -9.50 4.25
C GLN A 94 -7.69 -9.01 4.70
N LEU A 95 -7.20 -9.48 5.86
CA LEU A 95 -5.86 -9.16 6.35
C LEU A 95 -4.76 -9.70 5.44
N GLU A 96 -4.95 -10.92 4.92
CA GLU A 96 -4.03 -11.51 3.96
C GLU A 96 -3.98 -10.71 2.65
N LEU A 97 -5.12 -10.23 2.13
CA LEU A 97 -5.18 -9.34 0.99
C LEU A 97 -4.38 -8.06 1.23
N MET A 98 -4.61 -7.39 2.37
CA MET A 98 -3.89 -6.14 2.72
C MET A 98 -2.37 -6.35 2.70
N LYS A 99 -1.91 -7.46 3.28
CA LYS A 99 -0.49 -7.82 3.27
C LYS A 99 0.03 -8.05 1.85
N VAL A 100 -0.70 -8.80 1.03
CA VAL A 100 -0.31 -9.08 -0.36
C VAL A 100 -0.21 -7.80 -1.18
N LEU A 101 -1.20 -6.91 -1.09
CA LEU A 101 -1.19 -5.64 -1.84
C LEU A 101 -0.04 -4.73 -1.38
N GLN A 102 0.24 -4.67 -0.07
CA GLN A 102 1.37 -3.94 0.47
C GLN A 102 2.72 -4.47 -0.05
N GLU A 103 2.92 -5.79 -0.03
CA GLU A 103 4.14 -6.42 -0.56
C GLU A 103 4.33 -6.17 -2.07
N GLU A 104 3.25 -6.16 -2.85
CA GLU A 104 3.31 -5.80 -4.26
C GLU A 104 3.64 -4.31 -4.47
N TYR A 105 3.05 -3.43 -3.67
CA TYR A 105 3.36 -1.99 -3.72
C TYR A 105 4.82 -1.69 -3.37
N GLU A 106 5.38 -2.36 -2.37
CA GLU A 106 6.79 -2.21 -1.99
C GLU A 106 7.74 -2.57 -3.14
N LYS A 107 7.46 -3.64 -3.89
CA LYS A 107 8.25 -4.04 -5.07
C LYS A 107 8.20 -2.98 -6.18
N ILE A 108 7.01 -2.41 -6.40
CA ILE A 108 6.79 -1.33 -7.38
C ILE A 108 7.59 -0.08 -6.97
N CYS A 109 7.53 0.30 -5.70
CA CYS A 109 8.31 1.42 -5.16
C CYS A 109 9.82 1.18 -5.32
N GLU A 110 10.31 -0.02 -4.98
CA GLU A 110 11.72 -0.38 -5.16
C GLU A 110 12.16 -0.24 -6.62
N ARG A 111 11.34 -0.74 -7.55
CA ARG A 111 11.61 -0.59 -8.99
C ARG A 111 11.66 0.88 -9.38
N ASN A 112 10.71 1.69 -8.92
CA ASN A 112 10.66 3.12 -9.19
C ASN A 112 11.93 3.84 -8.72
N TYR A 113 12.39 3.54 -7.50
CA TYR A 113 13.63 4.10 -6.97
C TYR A 113 14.85 3.72 -7.80
N LYS A 114 14.95 2.46 -8.24
CA LYS A 114 16.07 1.99 -9.08
C LYS A 114 16.10 2.69 -10.43
N GLU A 115 14.97 2.78 -11.12
CA GLU A 115 14.89 3.44 -12.43
C GLU A 115 15.15 4.96 -12.29
N SER A 116 14.63 5.59 -11.24
CA SER A 116 14.88 7.00 -10.95
C SER A 116 16.36 7.26 -10.67
N GLN A 117 17.00 6.44 -9.84
CA GLN A 117 18.43 6.54 -9.58
C GLN A 117 19.25 6.43 -10.87
N LYS A 118 18.98 5.41 -11.69
CA LYS A 118 19.66 5.20 -12.98
C LYS A 118 19.49 6.38 -13.93
N ALA A 119 18.27 6.92 -14.03
CA ALA A 119 18.00 8.10 -14.85
C ALA A 119 18.78 9.33 -14.36
N CYS A 120 18.82 9.54 -13.05
CA CYS A 120 19.56 10.64 -12.43
C CYS A 120 21.07 10.52 -12.65
N GLU A 121 21.64 9.33 -12.44
CA GLU A 121 23.07 9.05 -12.66
C GLU A 121 23.48 9.33 -14.11
N SER A 122 22.70 8.84 -15.08
CA SER A 122 22.95 9.10 -16.51
C SER A 122 22.88 10.59 -16.86
N LYS A 123 21.91 11.33 -16.29
CA LYS A 123 21.80 12.77 -16.48
C LYS A 123 22.97 13.52 -15.86
N ILE A 124 23.42 13.12 -14.67
CA ILE A 124 24.61 13.69 -14.03
C ILE A 124 25.84 13.47 -14.90
N GLU A 125 26.05 12.27 -15.41
CA GLU A 125 27.17 11.95 -16.30
C GLU A 125 27.17 12.86 -17.55
N CYS A 126 26.01 13.10 -18.15
CA CYS A 126 25.89 13.94 -19.34
C CYS A 126 26.08 15.44 -19.04
N ILE A 127 25.31 15.99 -18.09
CA ILE A 127 25.26 17.43 -17.81
C ILE A 127 26.56 17.92 -17.19
N PHE A 128 27.16 17.10 -16.31
CA PHE A 128 28.40 17.48 -15.63
C PHE A 128 29.67 17.04 -16.37
N ALA A 129 29.58 16.36 -17.53
CA ALA A 129 30.76 15.96 -18.30
C ALA A 129 31.74 17.12 -18.60
N PRO A 130 31.30 18.32 -19.03
CA PRO A 130 32.22 19.43 -19.28
C PRO A 130 32.92 19.93 -18.01
N LEU A 131 32.23 19.88 -16.87
CA LEU A 131 32.81 20.21 -15.57
C LEU A 131 33.90 19.18 -15.19
N GLU A 132 33.59 17.89 -15.35
CA GLU A 132 34.51 16.79 -15.04
C GLU A 132 35.77 16.79 -15.91
N GLU A 133 35.63 17.15 -17.19
CA GLU A 133 36.75 17.33 -18.12
C GLU A 133 37.69 18.45 -17.67
N LYS A 134 37.13 19.63 -17.37
CA LYS A 134 37.93 20.75 -16.84
C LYS A 134 38.62 20.44 -15.51
N ILE A 135 37.99 19.64 -14.64
CA ILE A 135 38.62 19.16 -13.40
C ILE A 135 39.81 18.26 -13.73
N ARG A 136 39.61 17.25 -14.58
CA ARG A 136 40.64 16.27 -14.96
C ARG A 136 41.84 16.90 -15.63
N ASP A 137 41.60 17.88 -16.49
CA ASP A 137 42.66 18.56 -17.25
C ASP A 137 43.35 19.66 -16.43
N GLY A 138 42.95 19.84 -15.17
CA GLY A 138 43.53 20.83 -14.27
C GLY A 138 43.22 22.28 -14.67
N SER A 139 42.20 22.51 -15.50
CA SER A 139 41.85 23.85 -16.02
C SER A 139 41.47 24.84 -14.92
N TYR A 140 41.04 24.35 -13.76
CA TYR A 140 40.72 25.17 -12.60
C TYR A 140 41.93 25.50 -11.70
N MET A 141 43.13 24.95 -11.98
CA MET A 141 44.34 25.17 -11.19
C MET A 141 45.11 26.42 -11.65
N THR A 142 44.39 27.49 -11.95
CA THR A 142 44.92 28.79 -12.37
C THR A 142 44.38 29.89 -11.47
N PRO A 143 45.03 31.06 -11.40
CA PRO A 143 44.50 32.21 -10.66
C PRO A 143 43.06 32.54 -11.08
N GLY A 144 42.12 32.49 -10.13
CA GLY A 144 40.69 32.73 -10.33
C GLY A 144 39.86 31.48 -10.66
N GLY A 145 40.49 30.32 -10.76
CA GLY A 145 39.85 29.06 -11.14
C GLY A 145 38.79 28.56 -10.17
N TYR A 146 38.87 28.91 -8.87
CA TYR A 146 37.82 28.53 -7.90
C TYR A 146 36.48 29.19 -8.22
N LYS A 147 36.50 30.47 -8.61
CA LYS A 147 35.26 31.18 -8.98
C LYS A 147 34.66 30.61 -10.26
N GLU A 148 35.48 30.27 -11.25
CA GLU A 148 35.01 29.62 -12.46
C GLU A 148 34.40 28.24 -12.17
N TYR A 149 35.06 27.44 -11.31
CA TYR A 149 34.56 26.15 -10.86
C TYR A 149 33.18 26.26 -10.21
N CYS A 150 33.03 27.18 -9.25
CA CYS A 150 31.77 27.42 -8.56
C CYS A 150 30.65 27.85 -9.52
N ASN A 151 30.96 28.67 -10.51
CA ASN A 151 29.98 29.10 -11.51
C ASN A 151 29.54 27.94 -12.42
N ASN A 152 30.48 27.14 -12.93
CA ASN A 152 30.15 26.00 -13.79
C ASN A 152 29.37 24.92 -13.01
N LEU A 153 29.74 24.67 -11.75
CA LEU A 153 29.00 23.76 -10.87
C LEU A 153 27.57 24.25 -10.63
N LYS A 154 27.36 25.55 -10.37
CA LYS A 154 26.03 26.16 -10.20
C LYS A 154 25.20 26.06 -11.47
N LEU A 155 25.79 26.32 -12.64
CA LEU A 155 25.11 26.25 -13.93
C LEU A 155 24.64 24.82 -14.22
N ALA A 156 25.54 23.84 -14.13
CA ALA A 156 25.21 22.43 -14.33
C ALA A 156 24.16 21.91 -13.31
N THR A 157 24.22 22.39 -12.07
CA THR A 157 23.20 22.08 -11.05
C THR A 157 21.82 22.64 -11.44
N SER A 158 21.77 23.87 -11.95
CA SER A 158 20.53 24.49 -12.40
C SER A 158 19.96 23.76 -13.63
N GLU A 159 20.82 23.38 -14.57
CA GLU A 159 20.45 22.62 -15.76
C GLU A 159 19.84 21.26 -15.37
N TYR A 160 20.54 20.48 -14.53
CA TYR A 160 20.01 19.23 -13.99
C TYR A 160 18.65 19.42 -13.31
N ARG A 161 18.48 20.50 -12.55
CA ARG A 161 17.20 20.79 -11.88
C ARG A 161 16.06 21.19 -12.80
N SER A 162 16.38 21.65 -14.00
CA SER A 162 15.38 22.01 -15.02
C SER A 162 14.93 20.83 -15.87
N GLU A 163 15.68 19.71 -15.88
CA GLU A 163 15.31 18.54 -16.66
C GLU A 163 14.13 17.76 -16.04
N GLY A 164 13.24 17.24 -16.88
CA GLY A 164 12.26 16.22 -16.47
C GLY A 164 12.86 14.81 -16.48
N GLY A 165 12.10 13.81 -16.05
CA GLY A 165 12.45 12.39 -16.13
C GLY A 165 13.51 11.94 -15.12
N ARG A 166 13.70 12.70 -14.03
CA ARG A 166 14.65 12.33 -12.97
C ARG A 166 13.98 11.44 -11.93
N GLY A 167 12.73 11.75 -11.62
CA GLY A 167 11.93 11.06 -10.62
C GLY A 167 12.38 11.27 -9.18
N VAL A 168 11.83 10.43 -8.32
CA VAL A 168 11.89 10.51 -6.86
C VAL A 168 13.30 10.55 -6.22
N LYS A 169 14.36 10.11 -6.91
CA LYS A 169 15.75 10.13 -6.45
C LYS A 169 16.54 11.38 -6.87
N ALA A 170 15.92 12.31 -7.59
CA ALA A 170 16.58 13.47 -8.20
C ALA A 170 17.54 14.24 -7.28
N GLU A 171 17.04 14.71 -6.13
CA GLU A 171 17.83 15.54 -5.21
C GLU A 171 18.79 14.71 -4.35
N GLU A 172 18.50 13.43 -4.09
CA GLU A 172 19.38 12.52 -3.34
C GLU A 172 20.67 12.25 -4.13
N VAL A 173 20.54 11.82 -5.39
CA VAL A 173 21.70 11.54 -6.24
C VAL A 173 22.51 12.80 -6.52
N LEU A 174 21.83 13.93 -6.76
CA LEU A 174 22.49 15.22 -6.94
C LEU A 174 23.27 15.62 -5.69
N LYS A 175 22.68 15.48 -4.50
CA LYS A 175 23.35 15.80 -3.23
C LYS A 175 24.62 14.96 -3.04
N GLU A 176 24.55 13.64 -3.24
CA GLU A 176 25.72 12.77 -3.13
C GLU A 176 26.83 13.17 -4.11
N TYR A 177 26.45 13.52 -5.35
CA TYR A 177 27.39 14.03 -6.33
C TYR A 177 28.04 15.34 -5.88
N LEU A 178 27.25 16.32 -5.44
CA LEU A 178 27.75 17.62 -4.98
C LEU A 178 28.62 17.52 -3.74
N GLU A 179 28.33 16.60 -2.81
CA GLU A 179 29.18 16.33 -1.64
C GLU A 179 30.57 15.82 -2.05
N ARG A 180 30.65 14.94 -3.06
CA ARG A 180 31.94 14.52 -3.63
C ARG A 180 32.67 15.69 -4.29
N LYS A 181 31.94 16.55 -5.00
CA LYS A 181 32.50 17.74 -5.67
C LYS A 181 32.94 18.83 -4.70
N ALA A 182 32.36 18.90 -3.49
CA ALA A 182 32.80 19.84 -2.46
C ALA A 182 34.27 19.60 -2.05
N ILE A 183 34.71 18.34 -1.98
CA ILE A 183 36.11 17.99 -1.64
C ILE A 183 37.08 18.52 -2.72
N ILE A 184 36.71 18.33 -3.99
CA ILE A 184 37.50 18.84 -5.14
C ILE A 184 37.52 20.36 -5.12
N GLY A 185 36.37 20.99 -4.88
CA GLY A 185 36.26 22.45 -4.74
C GLY A 185 37.16 23.01 -3.65
N GLN A 186 37.28 22.33 -2.51
CA GLN A 186 38.17 22.73 -1.43
C GLN A 186 39.65 22.67 -1.85
N THR A 187 40.03 21.67 -2.65
CA THR A 187 41.39 21.55 -3.17
C THR A 187 41.71 22.67 -4.17
N ILE A 188 40.76 22.98 -5.06
CA ILE A 188 40.88 24.11 -6.00
C ILE A 188 41.00 25.44 -5.23
N LEU A 189 40.16 25.65 -4.22
CA LEU A 189 40.19 26.85 -3.37
C LEU A 189 41.54 27.08 -2.71
N SER A 190 42.15 26.02 -2.16
CA SER A 190 43.45 26.11 -1.50
C SER A 190 44.61 26.32 -2.49
N ALA A 191 44.46 25.92 -3.75
CA ALA A 191 45.46 26.11 -4.80
C ALA A 191 45.36 27.48 -5.50
N ASP A 192 44.24 28.18 -5.36
CA ASP A 192 43.99 29.45 -6.05
C ASP A 192 44.73 30.62 -5.37
N GLN A 193 45.87 30.99 -5.96
CA GLN A 193 46.74 32.08 -5.49
C GLN A 193 46.16 33.49 -5.75
N SER A 194 45.04 33.60 -6.46
CA SER A 194 44.37 34.90 -6.66
C SER A 194 43.56 35.37 -5.44
N LEU A 195 43.31 34.45 -4.49
CA LEU A 195 42.57 34.72 -3.26
C LEU A 195 43.54 34.79 -2.08
N THR A 196 43.34 35.77 -1.22
CA THR A 196 44.03 35.85 0.08
C THR A 196 43.53 34.74 1.01
N GLU A 197 44.33 34.34 2.01
CA GLU A 197 43.89 33.35 3.00
C GLU A 197 42.59 33.76 3.71
N ALA A 198 42.38 35.06 3.92
CA ALA A 198 41.15 35.59 4.52
C ALA A 198 39.94 35.36 3.60
N GLU A 199 40.09 35.62 2.30
CA GLU A 199 39.04 35.35 1.30
C GLU A 199 38.77 33.86 1.15
N GLN A 200 39.81 33.01 1.15
CA GLN A 200 39.64 31.56 1.10
C GLN A 200 38.86 31.03 2.33
N ARG A 201 39.15 31.54 3.53
CA ARG A 201 38.38 31.18 4.75
C ARG A 201 36.92 31.66 4.66
N ALA A 202 36.69 32.87 4.16
CA ALA A 202 35.35 33.42 4.00
C ALA A 202 34.51 32.59 3.01
N GLU A 203 35.09 32.21 1.87
CA GLU A 203 34.44 31.36 0.85
C GLU A 203 34.11 29.97 1.40
N ALA A 204 35.04 29.36 2.15
CA ALA A 204 34.80 28.06 2.79
C ALA A 204 33.66 28.13 3.83
N GLU A 205 33.60 29.19 4.64
CA GLU A 205 32.49 29.40 5.58
C GLU A 205 31.16 29.62 4.86
N GLN A 206 31.14 30.42 3.80
CA GLN A 206 29.94 30.67 3.01
C GLN A 206 29.42 29.37 2.39
N ALA A 207 30.30 28.58 1.76
CA ALA A 207 29.93 27.30 1.18
C ALA A 207 29.32 26.35 2.22
N LYS A 208 29.87 26.32 3.45
CA LYS A 208 29.35 25.52 4.56
C LYS A 208 27.95 26.00 5.00
N ARG A 209 27.72 27.32 5.07
CA ARG A 209 26.41 27.89 5.41
C ARG A 209 25.36 27.55 4.35
N GLU A 210 25.67 27.77 3.07
CA GLU A 210 24.78 27.44 1.95
C GLU A 210 24.44 25.95 1.92
N ALA A 211 25.40 25.07 2.18
CA ALA A 211 25.16 23.62 2.24
C ALA A 211 24.22 23.25 3.40
N SER A 212 24.40 23.88 4.57
CA SER A 212 23.53 23.66 5.73
C SER A 212 22.09 24.15 5.47
N GLU A 213 21.93 25.34 4.89
CA GLU A 213 20.62 25.89 4.56
C GLU A 213 19.88 25.02 3.52
N ARG A 214 20.58 24.57 2.47
CA ARG A 214 20.00 23.66 1.48
C ARG A 214 19.54 22.34 2.11
N LYS A 215 20.34 21.78 3.02
CA LYS A 215 19.97 20.56 3.75
C LYS A 215 18.72 20.76 4.60
N ASN A 216 18.59 21.90 5.27
CA ASN A 216 17.41 22.20 6.08
C ASN A 216 16.15 22.35 5.21
N ARG A 217 16.22 23.11 4.10
CA ARG A 217 15.07 23.27 3.18
C ARG A 217 14.63 21.93 2.58
N ALA A 218 15.58 21.12 2.13
CA ALA A 218 15.27 19.78 1.60
C ALA A 218 14.59 18.88 2.66
N MET A 219 14.98 19.01 3.92
CA MET A 219 14.35 18.28 5.02
C MET A 219 12.91 18.75 5.27
N GLU A 220 12.66 20.07 5.25
CA GLU A 220 11.31 20.64 5.38
C GLU A 220 10.38 20.18 4.24
N GLU A 221 10.86 20.23 3.00
CA GLU A 221 10.10 19.75 1.83
C GLU A 221 9.79 18.25 1.93
N GLN A 222 10.76 17.45 2.38
CA GLN A 222 10.58 16.02 2.59
C GLN A 222 9.52 15.71 3.65
N LEU A 223 9.45 16.51 4.73
CA LEU A 223 8.41 16.35 5.75
C LEU A 223 7.02 16.62 5.17
N VAL A 224 6.85 17.69 4.39
CA VAL A 224 5.56 18.04 3.75
C VAL A 224 5.10 16.94 2.80
N VAL A 225 6.00 16.42 1.96
CA VAL A 225 5.73 15.28 1.07
C VAL A 225 5.31 14.06 1.89
N GLN A 226 6.04 13.75 2.97
CA GLN A 226 5.73 12.61 3.83
C GLN A 226 4.35 12.73 4.50
N GLU A 227 3.96 13.92 4.95
CA GLU A 227 2.63 14.18 5.51
C GLU A 227 1.52 13.97 4.47
N ARG A 228 1.71 14.46 3.23
CA ARG A 228 0.75 14.26 2.14
C ARG A 228 0.57 12.79 1.80
N LEU A 229 1.67 12.04 1.71
CA LEU A 229 1.64 10.60 1.44
C LEU A 229 0.89 9.84 2.54
N ARG A 230 1.15 10.16 3.81
CA ARG A 230 0.37 9.60 4.93
C ARG A 230 -1.11 9.91 4.82
N ALA A 231 -1.47 11.14 4.45
CA ALA A 231 -2.86 11.54 4.29
C ALA A 231 -3.55 10.85 3.10
N VAL A 232 -2.84 10.54 2.02
CA VAL A 232 -3.39 9.71 0.92
C VAL A 232 -3.65 8.29 1.42
N GLN A 233 -2.64 7.65 2.02
CA GLN A 233 -2.77 6.27 2.51
C GLN A 233 -3.91 6.13 3.53
N GLN A 234 -4.00 7.08 4.47
CA GLN A 234 -5.04 7.08 5.49
C GLN A 234 -6.43 7.18 4.86
N ARG A 235 -6.63 8.05 3.85
CA ARG A 235 -7.91 8.19 3.15
C ARG A 235 -8.30 6.90 2.42
N THR A 236 -7.37 6.26 1.71
CA THR A 236 -7.63 4.99 1.02
C THR A 236 -8.00 3.89 2.02
N TYR A 237 -7.29 3.83 3.14
CA TYR A 237 -7.58 2.87 4.19
C TYR A 237 -8.97 3.08 4.80
N GLU A 238 -9.32 4.32 5.15
CA GLU A 238 -10.66 4.67 5.65
C GLU A 238 -11.75 4.26 4.65
N GLU A 239 -11.50 4.44 3.35
CA GLU A 239 -12.42 4.00 2.30
C GLU A 239 -12.54 2.47 2.22
N ASN A 240 -11.43 1.73 2.35
CA ASN A 240 -11.44 0.27 2.40
C ASN A 240 -12.25 -0.26 3.60
N VAL A 241 -12.11 0.38 4.77
CA VAL A 241 -12.92 0.08 5.95
C VAL A 241 -14.41 0.35 5.69
N ASN A 242 -14.74 1.45 5.03
CA ASN A 242 -16.13 1.77 4.68
C ASN A 242 -16.74 0.71 3.74
N GLN A 243 -15.99 0.24 2.73
CA GLN A 243 -16.46 -0.83 1.85
C GLN A 243 -16.74 -2.13 2.61
N LEU A 244 -15.87 -2.47 3.58
CA LEU A 244 -16.08 -3.64 4.43
C LEU A 244 -17.33 -3.50 5.30
N MET A 245 -17.55 -2.33 5.91
CA MET A 245 -18.76 -2.06 6.71
C MET A 245 -20.03 -2.20 5.87
N GLU A 246 -20.07 -1.59 4.69
CA GLU A 246 -21.22 -1.68 3.79
C GLU A 246 -21.55 -3.13 3.42
N ARG A 247 -20.52 -3.95 3.20
CA ARG A 247 -20.69 -5.39 2.96
C ARG A 247 -21.26 -6.10 4.18
N MET A 248 -20.68 -5.91 5.37
CA MET A 248 -21.17 -6.56 6.59
C MET A 248 -22.63 -6.21 6.90
N GLU A 249 -23.01 -4.96 6.69
CA GLU A 249 -24.41 -4.54 6.84
C GLU A 249 -25.33 -5.19 5.82
N ARG A 250 -24.88 -5.31 4.57
CA ARG A 250 -25.63 -5.96 3.49
C ARG A 250 -25.81 -7.45 3.78
N ASP A 251 -24.75 -8.13 4.18
CA ASP A 251 -24.77 -9.56 4.52
C ASP A 251 -25.69 -9.83 5.71
N SER A 252 -25.66 -8.96 6.72
CA SER A 252 -26.59 -9.05 7.85
C SER A 252 -28.05 -8.81 7.43
N ARG A 253 -28.33 -7.83 6.57
CA ARG A 253 -29.68 -7.61 6.03
C ARG A 253 -30.18 -8.82 5.26
N ASN A 254 -29.32 -9.45 4.46
CA ASN A 254 -29.64 -10.67 3.72
C ASN A 254 -29.91 -11.85 4.66
N ALA A 255 -29.11 -12.02 5.72
CA ALA A 255 -29.31 -13.06 6.72
C ALA A 255 -30.66 -12.92 7.44
N VAL A 256 -31.01 -11.70 7.88
CA VAL A 256 -32.31 -11.42 8.51
C VAL A 256 -33.47 -11.73 7.57
N ALA A 257 -33.36 -11.32 6.30
CA ALA A 257 -34.40 -11.59 5.30
C ALA A 257 -34.58 -13.09 5.02
N GLU A 258 -33.49 -13.86 5.02
CA GLU A 258 -33.55 -15.31 4.83
C GLU A 258 -34.14 -16.01 6.06
N HIS A 259 -33.77 -15.59 7.27
CA HIS A 259 -34.42 -16.05 8.50
C HIS A 259 -35.92 -15.79 8.50
N ASP A 260 -36.36 -14.61 8.06
CA ASP A 260 -37.78 -14.26 7.96
C ASP A 260 -38.53 -15.13 6.94
N ARG A 261 -37.90 -15.45 5.80
CA ARG A 261 -38.48 -16.38 4.82
C ARG A 261 -38.67 -17.78 5.38
N VAL A 262 -37.64 -18.30 6.06
CA VAL A 262 -37.72 -19.62 6.72
C VAL A 262 -38.82 -19.62 7.78
N LEU A 263 -38.91 -18.56 8.59
CA LEU A 263 -39.94 -18.43 9.62
C LEU A 263 -41.34 -18.38 9.02
N GLN A 264 -41.55 -17.62 7.95
CA GLN A 264 -42.82 -17.55 7.23
C GLN A 264 -43.23 -18.90 6.63
N ALA A 265 -42.28 -19.63 6.04
CA ALA A 265 -42.53 -20.97 5.50
C ALA A 265 -42.95 -21.95 6.60
N ARG A 266 -42.27 -21.93 7.75
CA ARG A 266 -42.62 -22.78 8.91
C ARG A 266 -43.96 -22.43 9.52
N LEU A 267 -44.30 -21.14 9.65
CA LEU A 267 -45.61 -20.71 10.13
C LEU A 267 -46.74 -21.16 9.21
N LYS A 268 -46.52 -21.12 7.89
CA LYS A 268 -47.49 -21.62 6.91
C LYS A 268 -47.69 -23.13 7.04
N GLU A 269 -46.59 -23.89 7.09
CA GLU A 269 -46.61 -25.34 7.25
C GLU A 269 -47.34 -25.76 8.55
N GLN A 270 -47.12 -25.02 9.63
CA GLN A 270 -47.81 -25.24 10.90
C GLN A 270 -49.32 -25.03 10.77
N ASN A 271 -49.74 -23.96 10.10
CA ASN A 271 -51.15 -23.66 9.89
C ASN A 271 -51.84 -24.74 9.04
N ASP A 272 -51.15 -25.25 8.01
CA ASP A 272 -51.66 -26.33 7.17
C ASP A 272 -51.82 -27.63 7.98
N LEU A 273 -50.90 -27.93 8.90
CA LEU A 273 -51.01 -29.09 9.81
C LEU A 273 -52.20 -28.98 10.77
N LEU A 274 -52.45 -27.78 11.32
CA LEU A 274 -53.62 -27.52 12.17
C LEU A 274 -54.93 -27.70 11.40
N GLN A 275 -55.01 -27.18 10.16
CA GLN A 275 -56.19 -27.35 9.31
C GLN A 275 -56.47 -28.82 8.96
N GLN A 276 -55.44 -29.65 8.87
CA GLN A 276 -55.53 -31.08 8.61
C GLN A 276 -55.80 -31.92 9.88
N GLY A 277 -55.83 -31.30 11.08
CA GLY A 277 -56.09 -31.97 12.36
C GLY A 277 -54.88 -32.69 12.96
N PHE A 278 -53.65 -32.36 12.54
CA PHE A 278 -52.41 -32.95 13.08
C PHE A 278 -51.85 -32.12 14.25
N ASP A 279 -52.60 -31.97 15.32
CA ASP A 279 -52.28 -31.09 16.46
C ASP A 279 -50.91 -31.38 17.09
N ASP A 280 -50.57 -32.66 17.30
CA ASP A 280 -49.27 -33.06 17.88
C ASP A 280 -48.07 -32.59 17.04
N ARG A 281 -48.19 -32.66 15.70
CA ARG A 281 -47.13 -32.21 14.78
C ARG A 281 -47.05 -30.69 14.73
N ALA A 282 -48.20 -30.01 14.75
CA ALA A 282 -48.24 -28.55 14.82
C ALA A 282 -47.62 -28.01 16.12
N HIS A 283 -47.82 -28.69 17.25
CA HIS A 283 -47.17 -28.37 18.52
C HIS A 283 -45.66 -28.61 18.49
N GLN A 284 -45.19 -29.67 17.83
CA GLN A 284 -43.75 -29.87 17.62
C GLN A 284 -43.15 -28.75 16.76
N MET A 285 -43.83 -28.37 15.69
CA MET A 285 -43.40 -27.28 14.80
C MET A 285 -43.39 -25.92 15.51
N GLN A 286 -44.30 -25.68 16.47
CA GLN A 286 -44.28 -24.47 17.30
C GLN A 286 -42.95 -24.34 18.05
N ARG A 287 -42.44 -25.44 18.62
CA ARG A 287 -41.16 -25.44 19.34
C ARG A 287 -39.99 -25.09 18.41
N GLU A 288 -40.01 -25.57 17.17
CA GLU A 288 -39.00 -25.23 16.16
C GLU A 288 -39.10 -23.74 15.77
N ILE A 289 -40.30 -23.21 15.59
CA ILE A 289 -40.54 -21.78 15.32
C ILE A 289 -40.03 -20.91 16.47
N ASP A 290 -40.29 -21.29 17.72
CA ASP A 290 -39.83 -20.55 18.90
C ASP A 290 -38.30 -20.60 19.03
N ALA A 291 -37.70 -21.76 18.75
CA ALA A 291 -36.24 -21.90 18.68
C ALA A 291 -35.62 -21.01 17.58
N LEU A 292 -36.23 -20.97 16.38
CA LEU A 292 -35.78 -20.12 15.27
C LEU A 292 -35.89 -18.63 15.61
N LYS A 293 -36.99 -18.20 16.25
CA LYS A 293 -37.15 -16.81 16.74
C LYS A 293 -36.09 -16.46 17.78
N GLY A 294 -35.82 -17.37 18.72
CA GLY A 294 -34.78 -17.20 19.73
C GLY A 294 -33.38 -17.07 19.11
N ALA A 295 -33.05 -17.92 18.14
CA ALA A 295 -31.77 -17.87 17.42
C ALA A 295 -31.60 -16.54 16.66
N LYS A 296 -32.64 -16.09 15.93
CA LYS A 296 -32.65 -14.80 15.24
C LYS A 296 -32.38 -13.63 16.20
N ALA A 297 -33.08 -13.60 17.34
CA ALA A 297 -32.90 -12.54 18.33
C ALA A 297 -31.46 -12.50 18.90
N GLN A 298 -30.87 -13.67 19.19
CA GLN A 298 -29.48 -13.75 19.64
C GLN A 298 -28.48 -13.27 18.58
N GLU A 299 -28.74 -13.54 17.31
CA GLU A 299 -27.86 -13.13 16.22
C GLU A 299 -27.96 -11.61 15.96
N GLU A 300 -29.18 -11.05 16.06
CA GLU A 300 -29.41 -9.59 16.02
C GLU A 300 -28.72 -8.87 17.20
N GLU A 301 -28.73 -9.45 18.40
CA GLU A 301 -28.04 -8.89 19.58
C GLU A 301 -26.51 -8.92 19.44
N LYS A 302 -25.94 -9.97 18.84
CA LYS A 302 -24.48 -10.12 18.68
C LYS A 302 -23.90 -9.29 17.54
N LYS A 303 -24.74 -8.86 16.59
CA LYS A 303 -24.33 -8.12 15.39
C LYS A 303 -23.49 -6.87 15.67
N PRO A 304 -23.86 -5.94 16.58
CA PRO A 304 -23.06 -4.74 16.83
C PRO A 304 -21.67 -5.07 17.37
N SER A 305 -21.60 -6.08 18.24
CA SER A 305 -20.34 -6.55 18.85
C SER A 305 -19.40 -7.13 17.79
N PHE A 306 -19.91 -8.01 16.92
CA PHE A 306 -19.13 -8.61 15.84
C PHE A 306 -18.59 -7.58 14.85
N MET A 307 -19.40 -6.58 14.47
CA MET A 307 -18.95 -5.49 13.60
C MET A 307 -17.83 -4.67 14.26
N SER A 308 -17.95 -4.35 15.55
CA SER A 308 -16.90 -3.64 16.30
C SER A 308 -15.59 -4.44 16.33
N THR A 309 -15.64 -5.74 16.62
CA THR A 309 -14.43 -6.58 16.68
C THR A 309 -13.74 -6.70 15.32
N ALA A 310 -14.51 -6.82 14.23
CA ALA A 310 -13.95 -6.84 12.89
C ALA A 310 -13.26 -5.51 12.55
N LEU A 311 -13.87 -4.38 12.92
CA LEU A 311 -13.28 -3.06 12.74
C LEU A 311 -12.00 -2.86 13.55
N ASP A 312 -11.98 -3.29 14.80
CA ASP A 312 -10.78 -3.20 15.66
C ASP A 312 -9.65 -4.07 15.10
N THR A 313 -9.97 -5.24 14.55
CA THR A 313 -9.03 -6.18 13.95
C THR A 313 -8.37 -5.58 12.70
N VAL A 314 -9.18 -5.07 11.78
CA VAL A 314 -8.70 -4.43 10.54
C VAL A 314 -8.00 -3.10 10.89
N GLY A 315 -8.55 -2.32 11.82
CA GLY A 315 -7.99 -1.08 12.36
C GLY A 315 -6.60 -1.25 12.96
N THR A 316 -6.43 -2.24 13.84
CA THR A 316 -5.13 -2.55 14.45
C THR A 316 -4.14 -3.00 13.39
N ALA A 317 -4.54 -3.88 12.46
CA ALA A 317 -3.68 -4.32 11.39
C ALA A 317 -3.25 -3.16 10.47
N ALA A 318 -4.13 -2.21 10.21
CA ALA A 318 -3.82 -1.02 9.45
C ALA A 318 -2.69 -0.19 10.07
N THR A 319 -2.62 -0.08 11.39
CA THR A 319 -1.48 0.59 12.04
C THR A 319 -0.14 -0.10 11.79
N LEU A 320 -0.15 -1.39 11.46
CA LEU A 320 1.04 -2.16 11.07
C LEU A 320 1.43 -1.94 9.60
N PHE A 321 0.45 -1.65 8.74
CA PHE A 321 0.62 -1.47 7.30
C PHE A 321 0.67 0.00 6.86
N LEU A 322 0.24 0.93 7.71
CA LEU A 322 0.41 2.37 7.50
C LEU A 322 1.91 2.70 7.53
N PRO A 323 2.40 3.51 6.59
CA PRO A 323 3.81 3.82 6.48
C PRO A 323 4.28 4.73 7.62
N GLY A 324 4.65 4.10 8.72
CA GLY A 324 5.81 4.50 9.51
C GLY A 324 7.01 3.74 8.97
N ILE A 325 7.81 4.41 8.15
CA ILE A 325 9.12 3.99 7.57
C ILE A 325 9.01 3.55 6.10
N LEU A 326 9.93 4.13 5.33
CA LEU A 326 10.49 3.66 4.07
C LEU A 326 10.35 2.14 3.87
N PRO A 327 10.23 1.65 2.62
CA PRO A 327 10.23 0.23 2.34
C PRO A 327 11.40 -0.45 3.06
N LYS A 328 11.15 -1.61 3.68
CA LYS A 328 12.18 -2.53 4.19
C LYS A 328 12.92 -3.20 3.01
N VAL A 329 13.41 -2.38 2.09
CA VAL A 329 14.21 -2.80 0.94
C VAL A 329 15.66 -2.49 1.28
N GLY A 330 16.38 -3.55 1.65
CA GLY A 330 17.82 -3.71 1.49
C GLY A 330 18.73 -2.56 1.90
N GLY A 331 19.24 -2.59 3.13
CA GLY A 331 20.65 -2.25 3.46
C GLY A 331 21.16 -0.81 3.31
N MET A 332 20.48 0.08 2.58
CA MET A 332 20.95 1.46 2.35
C MET A 332 20.13 2.52 3.09
N ALA A 333 18.84 2.30 3.33
CA ALA A 333 18.02 3.21 4.14
C ALA A 333 18.32 3.14 5.64
N VAL A 334 18.73 1.97 6.18
CA VAL A 334 18.99 1.78 7.62
C VAL A 334 20.23 2.54 8.11
N LYS A 335 21.16 2.90 7.21
CA LYS A 335 22.32 3.75 7.56
C LYS A 335 21.94 5.18 7.99
N TRP A 336 20.71 5.62 7.76
CA TRP A 336 20.27 6.97 8.11
C TRP A 336 19.96 7.17 9.60
N LEU A 337 19.61 6.12 10.35
CA LEU A 337 19.23 6.26 11.77
C LEU A 337 20.37 5.94 12.75
N SER A 338 21.34 5.11 12.37
CA SER A 338 22.43 4.68 13.28
C SER A 338 23.60 5.66 13.42
N LYS A 339 23.46 6.90 12.92
CA LYS A 339 24.46 7.97 13.08
C LYS A 339 24.02 9.12 14.00
N TRP A 340 22.83 9.00 14.59
CA TRP A 340 22.22 10.03 15.43
C TRP A 340 21.67 9.51 16.77
N PHE A 341 22.17 8.35 17.22
CA PHE A 341 22.21 7.94 18.62
C PHE A 341 23.61 7.49 18.99
#